data_AF-A0A7X6PXH6-F1
#
_entry.id   AF-A0A7X6PXH6-F1
#
_cell.length_a   1.000
_cell.length_b   1.000
_cell.length_c   1.000
_cell.angle_alpha   90.00
_cell.angle_beta   90.00
_cell.angle_gamma   90.00
#
_symmetry.space_group_name_H-M   'P 1'
#
loop_
_entity.id
_entity.type
_entity.pdbx_description
1 polymer ?
#
loop_
_entity_poly.entity_id
_entity_poly.type
_entity_poly.pdbx_seq_one_letter_code
_entity_poly.pdbx_strand_id
1 'polypeptide(L)'
;MAETSVKIMQCLLADKGILKIERIGVGIGILLYNQAKKIGIGIHTLAPQADSINPANPAKLADTAVVLALNLFENEGTAPPF
;
A
#
# COMPACT_ATOMS: atom_id res chain seq x y z
N MET A 1 -9.31 -19.51 3.99
CA MET A 1 -8.79 -18.25 4.59
C MET A 1 -8.61 -17.25 3.46
N ALA A 2 -9.15 -16.03 3.56
CA ALA A 2 -9.00 -15.04 2.50
C ALA A 2 -7.54 -14.57 2.42
N GLU A 3 -7.04 -14.38 1.20
CA GLU A 3 -5.66 -13.97 0.95
C GLU A 3 -5.64 -12.84 -0.09
N THR A 4 -4.94 -11.75 0.23
CA THR A 4 -4.71 -10.62 -0.66
C THR A 4 -3.22 -10.57 -1.01
N SER A 5 -2.91 -10.80 -2.29
CA SER A 5 -1.55 -10.70 -2.85
C SER A 5 -1.31 -9.33 -3.47
N VAL A 6 -0.44 -8.53 -2.89
CA VAL A 6 0.07 -7.29 -3.49
C VAL A 6 1.15 -7.64 -4.50
N LYS A 7 0.87 -7.42 -5.79
CA LYS A 7 1.84 -7.64 -6.87
C LYS A 7 2.75 -6.42 -7.03
N ILE A 8 3.75 -6.56 -7.89
CA ILE A 8 4.71 -5.50 -8.20
C ILE A 8 4.00 -4.19 -8.58
N MET A 9 4.41 -3.07 -7.98
CA MET A 9 3.84 -1.73 -8.20
C MET A 9 2.33 -1.63 -7.92
N GLN A 10 1.83 -2.33 -6.90
CA GLN A 10 0.45 -2.24 -6.44
C GLN A 10 0.36 -1.72 -5.01
N CYS A 11 -0.80 -1.13 -4.69
CA CYS A 11 -1.22 -0.78 -3.34
C CYS A 11 -2.62 -1.38 -3.15
N LEU A 12 -2.78 -2.28 -2.19
CA LEU A 12 -4.05 -2.99 -1.96
C LEU A 12 -4.41 -3.01 -0.48
N LEU A 13 -5.72 -2.99 -0.24
CA LEU A 13 -6.33 -3.08 1.07
C LEU A 13 -6.79 -4.52 1.36
N ALA A 14 -6.65 -4.94 2.61
CA ALA A 14 -7.23 -6.17 3.14
C ALA A 14 -7.93 -5.87 4.47
N ASP A 15 -9.21 -6.22 4.55
CA ASP A 15 -10.07 -6.09 5.74
C ASP A 15 -10.18 -7.40 6.54
N LYS A 16 -9.67 -8.50 5.98
CA LYS A 16 -9.69 -9.84 6.60
C LYS A 16 -8.60 -10.73 6.01
N GLY A 17 -8.23 -11.76 6.77
CA GLY A 17 -7.32 -12.81 6.30
C GLY A 17 -5.86 -12.39 6.27
N ILE A 18 -5.10 -12.92 5.29
CA ILE A 18 -3.67 -12.67 5.13
C ILE A 18 -3.43 -11.66 4.02
N LEU A 19 -2.66 -10.61 4.33
CA LEU A 19 -2.09 -9.69 3.36
C LEU A 19 -0.62 -10.05 3.12
N LYS A 20 -0.26 -10.37 1.88
CA LYS A 20 1.12 -10.70 1.50
C LYS A 20 1.58 -9.85 0.33
N ILE A 21 2.88 -9.54 0.32
CA ILE A 21 3.52 -8.77 -0.76
C ILE A 21 4.45 -9.69 -1.53
N GLU A 22 4.24 -9.79 -2.83
CA GLU A 22 5.00 -10.69 -3.69
C GLU A 22 6.29 -10.03 -4.17
N ARG A 23 7.31 -10.86 -4.42
CA ARG A 23 8.55 -10.46 -5.12
C ARG A 23 9.24 -9.22 -4.54
N ILE A 24 9.35 -9.15 -3.21
CA ILE A 24 10.07 -8.06 -2.53
C ILE A 24 11.55 -7.95 -2.94
N GLY A 25 12.16 -8.99 -3.51
CA GLY A 25 13.54 -8.92 -4.03
C GLY A 25 13.73 -7.98 -5.23
N VAL A 26 12.66 -7.52 -5.89
CA VAL A 26 12.74 -6.56 -7.00
C VAL A 26 12.47 -5.10 -6.57
N GLY A 27 12.10 -4.87 -5.31
CA GLY A 27 11.62 -3.57 -4.84
C GLY A 27 11.54 -3.50 -3.32
N ILE A 28 10.59 -2.73 -2.80
CA ILE A 28 10.34 -2.60 -1.36
C ILE A 28 8.87 -2.91 -1.10
N GLY A 29 8.62 -3.78 -0.12
CA GLY A 29 7.29 -4.02 0.43
C GLY A 29 7.05 -3.13 1.64
N ILE A 30 5.95 -2.38 1.67
CA ILE A 30 5.53 -1.54 2.79
C ILE A 30 4.17 -2.06 3.29
N LEU A 31 4.03 -2.20 4.60
CA LEU A 31 2.79 -2.61 5.26
C LEU A 31 2.36 -1.54 6.25
N LEU A 32 1.12 -1.10 6.13
CA LEU A 32 0.47 -0.20 7.09
C LEU A 32 -0.73 -0.93 7.68
N TYR A 33 -0.92 -0.83 8.98
CA TYR A 33 -2.04 -1.50 9.66
C TYR A 33 -2.77 -0.53 10.57
N ASN A 34 -4.09 -0.44 10.38
CA ASN A 34 -4.98 0.31 11.26
C ASN A 34 -5.59 -0.64 12.31
N GLN A 35 -5.13 -0.51 13.56
CA GLN A 35 -5.57 -1.33 14.69
C GLN A 35 -7.07 -1.17 15.01
N ALA A 36 -7.61 0.04 14.87
CA ALA A 36 -8.98 0.37 15.27
C ALA A 36 -10.02 -0.27 14.35
N LYS A 37 -9.70 -0.34 13.05
CA LYS A 37 -10.60 -0.88 12.02
C LYS A 37 -10.21 -2.26 11.51
N LYS A 38 -9.06 -2.77 11.97
CA LYS A 38 -8.50 -4.08 11.59
C LYS A 38 -8.21 -4.20 10.09
N ILE A 39 -7.85 -3.09 9.45
CA ILE A 39 -7.55 -3.01 8.02
C ILE A 39 -6.03 -2.94 7.84
N GLY A 40 -5.51 -3.74 6.92
CA GLY A 40 -4.12 -3.66 6.44
C GLY A 40 -4.05 -3.12 5.03
N ILE A 41 -3.04 -2.32 4.73
CA ILE A 41 -2.68 -1.91 3.37
C ILE A 41 -1.26 -2.36 3.08
N GLY A 42 -1.09 -3.01 1.94
CA GLY A 42 0.20 -3.49 1.47
C GLY A 42 0.57 -2.78 0.18
N ILE A 43 1.83 -2.41 0.07
CA ILE A 43 2.38 -1.61 -1.02
C ILE A 43 3.63 -2.31 -1.55
N HIS A 44 3.76 -2.41 -2.87
CA HIS A 44 5.02 -2.79 -3.52
C HIS A 44 5.53 -1.60 -4.34
N THR A 45 6.71 -1.08 -4.00
CA THR A 45 7.33 0.08 -4.67
C THR A 45 8.66 -0.31 -5.32
N LEU A 46 9.08 0.40 -6.36
CA LEU A 46 10.33 0.15 -7.09
C LEU A 46 11.30 1.34 -7.07
N ALA A 47 10.83 2.54 -6.78
CA ALA A 47 11.62 3.76 -6.87
C ALA A 47 11.35 4.67 -5.66
N PRO A 48 12.36 5.47 -5.25
CA PRO A 48 12.26 6.25 -4.03
C PRO A 48 11.32 7.46 -4.16
N GLN A 49 11.25 8.10 -5.33
CA GLN A 49 10.55 9.36 -5.50
C GLN A 49 9.99 9.53 -6.91
N ALA A 50 8.92 10.31 -7.04
CA ALA A 50 8.35 10.70 -8.33
C ALA A 50 9.18 11.79 -9.03
N ASP A 51 9.38 11.62 -10.34
CA ASP A 51 9.97 12.64 -11.21
C ASP A 51 8.91 13.63 -11.75
N SER A 52 7.63 13.39 -11.46
CA SER A 52 6.51 14.21 -11.93
C SER A 52 5.42 14.35 -10.86
N ILE A 53 4.65 15.43 -10.95
CA ILE A 53 3.58 15.75 -10.02
C ILE A 53 2.43 14.72 -10.08
N ASN A 54 2.25 14.06 -11.23
CA ASN A 54 1.16 13.10 -11.43
C ASN A 54 1.71 11.83 -12.11
N PRO A 55 2.35 10.93 -11.35
CA PRO A 55 2.96 9.75 -11.92
C PRO A 55 1.89 8.78 -12.42
N ALA A 56 2.16 8.12 -13.55
CA ALA A 56 1.24 7.16 -14.15
C ALA A 56 0.91 5.97 -13.23
N ASN A 57 1.83 5.63 -12.31
CA ASN A 57 1.58 4.64 -11.26
C ASN A 57 2.11 5.16 -9.91
N PRO A 58 1.24 5.69 -9.04
CA PRO A 58 1.64 6.19 -7.73
C PRO A 58 2.20 5.10 -6.79
N ALA A 59 1.78 3.84 -6.92
CA ALA A 59 2.28 2.75 -6.08
C ALA A 59 3.74 2.37 -6.40
N LYS A 60 4.24 2.71 -7.59
CA LYS A 60 5.63 2.45 -7.98
C LYS A 60 6.63 3.28 -7.14
N LEU A 61 6.24 4.44 -6.65
CA LEU A 61 7.14 5.47 -6.12
C LEU A 61 6.85 5.66 -4.63
N ALA A 62 7.86 5.56 -3.77
CA ALA A 62 7.64 5.47 -2.33
C ALA A 62 6.95 6.71 -1.74
N ASP A 63 7.29 7.90 -2.23
CA ASP A 63 6.68 9.18 -1.83
C ASP A 63 5.18 9.24 -2.13
N THR A 64 4.75 8.83 -3.33
CA THR A 64 3.33 8.84 -3.71
C THR A 64 2.57 7.61 -3.25
N ALA A 65 3.26 6.48 -3.06
CA ALA A 65 2.63 5.23 -2.67
C ALA A 65 2.11 5.26 -1.23
N VAL A 66 2.85 5.91 -0.32
CA VAL A 66 2.38 6.13 1.05
C VAL A 66 1.13 7.00 1.03
N VAL A 67 1.14 8.13 0.31
CA VAL A 67 -0.05 9.00 0.19
C VAL A 67 -1.25 8.25 -0.37
N LEU A 68 -1.05 7.43 -1.41
CA LEU A 68 -2.10 6.55 -1.95
C LEU A 68 -2.69 5.62 -0.87
N ALA A 69 -1.84 5.03 -0.02
CA ALA A 69 -2.30 4.18 1.06
C ALA A 69 -3.09 4.93 2.15
N LEU A 70 -2.69 6.16 2.49
CA LEU A 70 -3.44 6.98 3.45
C LEU A 70 -4.83 7.34 2.89
N ASN A 71 -4.94 7.69 1.62
CA ASN A 71 -6.22 7.95 0.97
C ASN A 71 -7.14 6.72 0.98
N LEU A 72 -6.58 5.52 0.81
CA LEU A 72 -7.35 4.27 0.95
C LEU A 72 -7.87 4.07 2.37
N PHE A 73 -7.08 4.39 3.41
CA PHE A 73 -7.57 4.37 4.80
C PHE A 73 -8.69 5.38 5.03
N GLU A 74 -8.56 6.59 4.48
CA GLU A 74 -9.57 7.64 4.61
C GLU A 74 -10.89 7.25 3.93
N ASN A 75 -10.82 6.62 2.75
CA ASN A 75 -11.99 6.12 2.03
C ASN A 75 -12.77 5.06 2.83
N GLU A 76 -12.09 4.29 3.68
CA GLU A 76 -12.72 3.33 4.61
C GLU A 76 -13.21 4.00 5.92
N GLY A 77 -13.20 5.34 5.97
CA GLY A 77 -13.60 6.12 7.14
C GLY A 77 -12.65 5.93 8.32
N THR A 78 -11.36 5.81 8.04
CA THR A 78 -10.33 5.60 9.06
C THR A 78 -9.26 6.67 8.96
N ALA A 79 -8.80 7.18 10.11
CA ALA A 79 -7.64 8.05 10.12
C ALA A 79 -6.38 7.21 9.85
N PRO A 80 -5.37 7.77 9.18
CA PRO A 80 -4.11 7.07 8.99
C PRO A 80 -3.48 6.67 10.34
N PRO A 81 -2.74 5.55 10.40
CA PRO A 81 -2.12 5.09 11.64
C PRO A 81 -1.04 6.11 12.04
N PHE A 82 -1.32 6.89 13.08
CA PHE A 82 -0.35 7.75 13.76
C PHE A 82 0.25 7.02 14.96
#